data_AF-A0AAF6BTD0-F1
#
_entry.id   AF-A0AAF6BTD0-F1
#
_cell.length_a   1.000
_cell.length_b   1.000
_cell.length_c   1.000
_cell.angle_alpha   90.00
_cell.angle_beta   90.00
_cell.angle_gamma   90.00
#
_symmetry.space_group_name_H-M   'P 1'
#
loop_
_entity.id
_entity.type
_entity.pdbx_description
1 polymer ?
#
loop_
_entity_poly.entity_id
_entity_poly.type
_entity_poly.pdbx_seq_one_letter_code
_entity_poly.pdbx_strand_id
1 'polypeptide(L)'
;MQRLYDLADWRLDQTTAYLLHRSHEYWRDKQQNIFCAKAQNWKLAFWINHPKNPRFRMLDLPEVDVAMNLPKQFALANVAIRLQHRMADPITKSKNSYMAIGGTFVIDVLGIPPPSKIVKNWTLDQVSSTLSSLIRIGYPIPVIGQATPAPGAVLPIGVVFFLPDYIIHLNANPEVGWWDEEEEIWQTDGVTDILYEADSRKVSIQTTKAKTLAVIHNRVRQFPYLSWNIRPISEQGAVMTLVTPLLTFTIEIGIGWCKLLAPVFSECTSFAAEEVPPKVMLKRFSKCGIHLLPSDDDAEHIKATVKDGELERFTCLDMAFAAPAFTIASSKWNISLDKDHCLVRLLEVPDPVAPPTLEKSKVVKTLNYTIKGSALAELSEKADSYSEVLLTEHHASLLLALKGNVLDESLQKVEKGNAAFTECVKDLAYALRLFSFGP
;
A
#
# COMPACT_ATOMS: atom_id res chain seq x y z
N MET A 1 -3.73 12.77 12.02
CA MET A 1 -4.42 11.52 11.63
C MET A 1 -4.49 10.54 12.81
N GLN A 2 -3.38 10.13 13.45
CA GLN A 2 -3.41 9.20 14.59
C GLN A 2 -4.44 9.56 15.68
N ARG A 3 -4.44 10.82 16.16
CA ARG A 3 -5.42 11.30 17.15
C ARG A 3 -6.89 11.11 16.77
N LEU A 4 -7.23 11.15 15.48
CA LEU A 4 -8.60 10.91 15.01
C LEU A 4 -8.97 9.43 15.10
N TYR A 5 -8.02 8.52 14.82
CA TYR A 5 -8.21 7.09 15.01
C TYR A 5 -8.36 6.75 16.48
N ASP A 6 -7.48 7.27 17.34
CA ASP A 6 -7.56 7.04 18.79
C ASP A 6 -8.91 7.53 19.35
N LEU A 7 -9.39 8.68 18.88
CA LEU A 7 -10.70 9.21 19.28
C LEU A 7 -11.87 8.35 18.76
N ALA A 8 -11.78 7.86 17.53
CA ALA A 8 -12.79 6.99 16.94
C ALA A 8 -12.86 5.65 17.68
N ASP A 9 -11.71 5.06 18.00
CA ASP A 9 -11.57 3.82 18.75
C ASP A 9 -12.10 3.99 20.17
N TRP A 10 -11.74 5.09 20.85
CA TRP A 10 -12.28 5.41 22.16
C TRP A 10 -13.80 5.55 22.14
N ARG A 11 -14.36 6.29 21.17
CA ARG A 11 -15.81 6.48 21.07
C ARG A 11 -16.55 5.17 20.77
N LEU A 12 -15.95 4.32 19.93
CA LEU A 12 -16.47 3.00 19.62
C LEU A 12 -16.45 2.11 20.87
N ASP A 13 -15.37 2.14 21.65
CA ASP A 13 -15.24 1.37 22.89
C ASP A 13 -16.31 1.78 23.91
N GLN A 14 -16.55 3.09 24.09
CA GLN A 14 -17.63 3.60 24.95
C GLN A 14 -19.02 3.14 24.49
N THR A 15 -19.28 3.21 23.18
CA THR A 15 -20.57 2.78 22.60
C THR A 15 -20.77 1.28 22.76
N THR A 16 -19.71 0.49 22.57
CA THR A 16 -19.75 -0.97 22.73
C THR A 16 -20.00 -1.34 24.20
N ALA A 17 -19.34 -0.68 25.15
CA ALA A 17 -19.55 -0.89 26.58
C ALA A 17 -21.01 -0.59 27.00
N TYR A 18 -21.57 0.52 26.49
CA TYR A 18 -22.97 0.88 26.70
C TYR A 18 -23.94 -0.20 26.17
N LEU A 19 -23.72 -0.69 24.94
CA LEU A 19 -24.55 -1.75 24.36
C LEU A 19 -24.44 -3.08 25.14
N LEU A 20 -23.23 -3.43 25.59
CA LEU A 20 -23.01 -4.62 26.43
C LEU A 20 -23.78 -4.53 27.75
N HIS A 21 -23.77 -3.38 28.41
CA HIS A 21 -24.49 -3.19 29.66
C HIS A 21 -26.00 -3.37 29.49
N ARG A 22 -26.57 -2.89 28.38
CA ARG A 22 -28.00 -3.00 28.08
C ARG A 22 -28.38 -4.24 27.28
N SER A 23 -27.43 -5.12 26.96
CA SER A 23 -27.65 -6.27 26.09
C SER A 23 -28.79 -7.18 26.54
N HIS A 24 -28.92 -7.40 27.85
CA HIS A 24 -30.01 -8.18 28.44
C HIS A 24 -31.41 -7.55 28.28
N GLU A 25 -31.50 -6.21 28.28
CA GLU A 25 -32.73 -5.46 28.02
C GLU A 25 -33.12 -5.61 26.54
N TYR A 26 -32.18 -5.35 25.63
CA TYR A 26 -32.40 -5.53 24.18
C TYR A 26 -32.82 -6.97 23.82
N TRP A 27 -32.19 -7.96 24.42
CA TRP A 27 -32.56 -9.36 24.21
C TRP A 27 -33.96 -9.65 24.73
N ARG A 28 -34.28 -9.24 25.96
CA ARG A 28 -35.60 -9.49 26.58
C ARG A 28 -36.73 -8.90 25.74
N ASP A 29 -36.58 -7.64 25.33
CA ASP A 29 -37.67 -6.86 24.75
C ASP A 29 -37.80 -7.07 23.24
N LYS A 30 -36.67 -7.26 22.54
CA LYS A 30 -36.62 -7.31 21.07
C LYS A 30 -36.10 -8.64 20.50
N GLN A 31 -35.64 -9.57 21.34
CA GLN A 31 -34.93 -10.78 20.91
C GLN A 31 -33.77 -10.44 19.95
N GLN A 32 -33.12 -9.29 20.18
CA GLN A 32 -32.02 -8.80 19.34
C GLN A 32 -30.69 -8.98 20.06
N ASN A 33 -29.77 -9.71 19.41
CA ASN A 33 -28.41 -9.97 19.89
C ASN A 33 -27.33 -9.70 18.83
N ILE A 34 -27.73 -9.20 17.66
CA ILE A 34 -26.86 -8.77 16.57
C ILE A 34 -27.18 -7.31 16.27
N PHE A 35 -26.13 -6.50 16.19
CA PHE A 35 -26.20 -5.09 15.85
C PHE A 35 -25.22 -4.82 14.71
N CYS A 36 -25.70 -4.22 13.64
CA CYS A 36 -24.89 -3.87 12.48
C CYS A 36 -25.01 -2.37 12.21
N ALA A 37 -23.93 -1.79 11.72
CA ALA A 37 -23.90 -0.40 11.26
C ALA A 37 -22.91 -0.28 10.10
N LYS A 38 -23.27 0.52 9.09
CA LYS A 38 -22.44 0.80 7.93
C LYS A 38 -22.40 2.30 7.68
N ALA A 39 -21.19 2.83 7.62
CA ALA A 39 -20.87 4.15 7.10
C ALA A 39 -19.87 3.97 5.95
N GLN A 40 -19.75 4.93 5.02
CA GLN A 40 -19.02 4.79 3.75
C GLN A 40 -17.79 3.86 3.79
N ASN A 41 -16.86 4.12 4.71
CA ASN A 41 -15.58 3.40 4.81
C ASN A 41 -15.48 2.45 6.03
N TRP A 42 -16.56 2.32 6.81
CA TRP A 42 -16.57 1.64 8.11
C TRP A 42 -17.79 0.73 8.20
N LYS A 43 -17.55 -0.56 8.41
CA LYS A 43 -18.61 -1.53 8.71
C LYS A 43 -18.37 -2.07 10.12
N LEU A 44 -19.43 -2.15 10.91
CA LEU A 44 -19.40 -2.66 12.28
C LEU A 44 -20.47 -3.72 12.41
N ALA A 45 -20.10 -4.86 12.97
CA ALA A 45 -21.03 -5.86 13.43
C ALA A 45 -20.70 -6.24 14.87
N PHE A 46 -21.73 -6.44 15.66
CA PHE A 46 -21.61 -6.77 17.07
C PHE A 46 -22.59 -7.87 17.43
N TRP A 47 -22.06 -9.04 17.78
CA TRP A 47 -22.83 -10.20 18.22
C TRP A 47 -22.61 -10.43 19.71
N ILE A 48 -23.69 -10.65 20.44
CA ILE A 48 -23.67 -10.88 21.89
C ILE A 48 -24.19 -12.28 22.19
N ASN A 49 -23.35 -13.11 22.83
CA ASN A 49 -23.75 -14.45 23.24
C ASN A 49 -24.22 -14.50 24.69
N HIS A 50 -25.54 -14.48 24.89
CA HIS A 50 -26.09 -14.84 26.19
C HIS A 50 -26.10 -16.38 26.35
N PRO A 51 -25.72 -16.95 27.51
CA PRO A 51 -25.70 -18.41 27.73
C PRO A 51 -27.05 -19.14 27.53
N LYS A 52 -28.15 -18.40 27.33
CA LYS A 52 -29.51 -18.90 27.06
C LYS A 52 -29.97 -18.69 25.60
N ASN A 53 -29.06 -18.29 24.71
CA ASN A 53 -29.35 -18.01 23.29
C ASN A 53 -29.27 -19.31 22.45
N PRO A 54 -29.94 -19.42 21.28
CA PRO A 54 -29.65 -20.49 20.34
C PRO A 54 -28.16 -20.48 20.00
N ARG A 55 -27.54 -21.66 20.04
CA ARG A 55 -26.10 -21.82 19.86
C ARG A 55 -25.74 -21.62 18.38
N PHE A 56 -25.52 -20.38 17.96
CA PHE A 56 -25.10 -20.06 16.61
C PHE A 56 -23.68 -20.55 16.38
N ARG A 57 -23.53 -21.57 15.53
CA ARG A 57 -22.23 -21.97 14.98
C ARG A 57 -21.81 -21.06 13.83
N MET A 58 -22.78 -20.45 13.16
CA MET A 58 -22.56 -19.58 12.02
C MET A 58 -23.22 -18.22 12.30
N LEU A 59 -22.43 -17.16 12.19
CA LEU A 59 -22.90 -15.79 12.17
C LEU A 59 -22.89 -15.33 10.71
N ASP A 60 -24.07 -15.14 10.14
CA ASP A 60 -24.21 -14.51 8.83
C ASP A 60 -24.53 -13.03 9.04
N LEU A 61 -23.66 -12.13 8.55
CA LEU A 61 -23.73 -10.68 8.78
C LEU A 61 -23.81 -9.96 7.43
N PRO A 62 -24.96 -10.06 6.72
CA PRO A 62 -25.10 -9.55 5.36
C PRO A 62 -24.93 -8.03 5.28
N GLU A 63 -25.27 -7.27 6.33
CA GLU A 63 -25.10 -5.81 6.34
C GLU A 63 -23.64 -5.36 6.25
N VAL A 64 -22.69 -6.24 6.61
CA VAL A 64 -21.26 -5.94 6.55
C VAL A 64 -20.50 -6.78 5.52
N ASP A 65 -21.20 -7.66 4.79
CA ASP A 65 -20.65 -8.60 3.81
C ASP A 65 -19.60 -9.56 4.43
N VAL A 66 -19.87 -10.04 5.66
CA VAL A 66 -19.00 -11.00 6.37
C VAL A 66 -19.82 -12.14 6.95
N ALA A 67 -19.29 -13.36 6.89
CA ALA A 67 -19.81 -14.49 7.63
C ALA A 67 -18.71 -15.11 8.50
N MET A 68 -19.08 -15.63 9.66
CA MET A 68 -18.15 -16.26 10.60
C MET A 68 -18.66 -17.64 11.04
N ASN A 69 -17.79 -18.64 11.02
CA ASN A 69 -18.02 -19.95 11.62
C ASN A 69 -17.28 -20.01 12.95
N LEU A 70 -18.04 -20.04 14.04
CA LEU A 70 -17.51 -19.98 15.39
C LEU A 70 -17.32 -21.39 15.99
N PRO A 71 -16.15 -21.67 16.59
CA PRO A 71 -15.94 -22.86 17.40
C PRO A 71 -16.96 -23.02 18.52
N LYS A 72 -17.24 -24.27 18.90
CA LYS A 72 -18.22 -24.63 19.95
C LYS A 72 -18.00 -23.90 21.28
N GLN A 73 -16.77 -23.53 21.61
CA GLN A 73 -16.45 -22.79 22.83
C GLN A 73 -17.14 -21.43 22.92
N PHE A 74 -17.34 -20.73 21.79
CA PHE A 74 -18.08 -19.47 21.79
C PHE A 74 -19.52 -19.65 22.25
N ALA A 75 -20.17 -20.74 21.85
CA ALA A 75 -21.55 -21.03 22.24
C ALA A 75 -21.73 -21.32 23.74
N LEU A 76 -20.66 -21.69 24.45
CA LEU A 76 -20.68 -21.98 25.90
C LEU A 76 -20.14 -20.81 26.74
N ALA A 77 -19.48 -19.83 26.12
CA ALA A 77 -18.85 -18.72 26.81
C ALA A 77 -19.77 -17.48 26.87
N ASN A 78 -19.69 -16.73 27.97
CA ASN A 78 -20.40 -15.46 28.15
C ASN A 78 -19.61 -14.31 27.50
N VAL A 79 -19.58 -14.31 26.17
CA VAL A 79 -18.73 -13.42 25.36
C VAL A 79 -19.52 -12.73 24.25
N ALA A 80 -19.01 -11.60 23.78
CA ALA A 80 -19.47 -10.92 22.59
C ALA A 80 -18.34 -10.86 21.55
N ILE A 81 -18.69 -10.82 20.27
CA ILE A 81 -17.77 -10.59 19.16
C ILE A 81 -18.08 -9.24 18.56
N ARG A 82 -17.07 -8.37 18.50
CA ARG A 82 -17.12 -7.14 17.71
C ARG A 82 -16.25 -7.30 16.48
N LEU A 83 -16.86 -7.18 15.32
CA LEU A 83 -16.21 -7.18 14.02
C LEU A 83 -16.21 -5.76 13.46
N GLN A 84 -15.07 -5.29 13.02
CA GLN A 84 -14.92 -3.98 12.40
C GLN A 84 -14.22 -4.15 11.06
N HIS A 85 -14.79 -3.64 9.98
CA HIS A 85 -14.11 -3.55 8.70
C HIS A 85 -13.85 -2.08 8.37
N ARG A 86 -12.59 -1.73 8.19
CA ARG A 86 -12.14 -0.37 7.90
C ARG A 86 -11.48 -0.37 6.53
N MET A 87 -11.89 0.54 5.64
CA MET A 87 -11.08 0.86 4.45
C MET A 87 -9.70 1.28 4.95
N ALA A 88 -8.66 0.63 4.45
CA ALA A 88 -7.33 0.76 5.03
C ALA A 88 -6.85 2.22 4.99
N ASP A 89 -6.56 2.77 6.17
CA ASP A 89 -5.30 3.45 6.46
C ASP A 89 -5.20 3.73 7.98
N PRO A 90 -4.53 2.88 8.76
CA PRO A 90 -3.66 3.42 9.78
C PRO A 90 -2.25 3.06 9.36
N ILE A 91 -1.40 4.03 9.02
CA ILE A 91 -0.06 4.30 9.58
C ILE A 91 0.65 3.10 10.25
N THR A 92 0.57 1.90 9.70
CA THR A 92 1.28 0.71 10.13
C THR A 92 2.14 0.32 8.95
N LYS A 93 3.18 1.13 8.77
CA LYS A 93 4.31 0.71 7.94
C LYS A 93 4.93 -0.49 8.64
N SER A 94 4.52 -1.68 8.20
CA SER A 94 5.04 -2.94 8.71
C SER A 94 6.56 -2.94 8.63
N LYS A 95 7.26 -3.40 9.67
CA LYS A 95 8.72 -3.52 9.61
C LYS A 95 9.18 -4.58 8.60
N ASN A 96 8.36 -5.58 8.32
CA ASN A 96 8.61 -6.53 7.25
C ASN A 96 8.01 -6.05 5.92
N SER A 97 8.26 -6.77 4.83
CA SER A 97 7.86 -6.35 3.47
C SER A 97 6.36 -6.45 3.17
N TYR A 98 5.52 -6.87 4.10
CA TYR A 98 4.08 -6.97 3.87
C TYR A 98 3.37 -5.62 4.07
N MET A 99 2.29 -5.43 3.32
CA MET A 99 1.33 -4.34 3.54
C MET A 99 -0.10 -4.84 3.30
N ALA A 100 -1.07 -4.22 3.96
CA ALA A 100 -2.49 -4.53 3.81
C ALA A 100 -3.09 -3.88 2.55
N ILE A 101 -3.98 -4.62 1.88
CA ILE A 101 -4.75 -4.15 0.72
C ILE A 101 -6.24 -4.42 0.95
N GLY A 102 -7.10 -3.57 0.40
CA GLY A 102 -8.56 -3.75 0.48
C GLY A 102 -9.21 -3.42 1.82
N GLY A 103 -8.43 -3.08 2.84
CA GLY A 103 -8.97 -2.81 4.18
C GLY A 103 -8.42 -3.74 5.24
N THR A 104 -8.74 -3.43 6.48
CA THR A 104 -8.48 -4.31 7.62
C THR A 104 -9.79 -4.73 8.26
N PHE A 105 -9.81 -5.93 8.80
CA PHE A 105 -10.91 -6.45 9.61
C PHE A 105 -10.40 -6.79 11.00
N VAL A 106 -11.05 -6.24 12.03
CA VAL A 106 -10.69 -6.42 13.44
C VAL A 106 -11.73 -7.30 14.09
N ILE A 107 -11.29 -8.39 14.73
CA ILE A 107 -12.14 -9.27 15.51
C ILE A 107 -11.78 -9.13 16.99
N ASP A 108 -12.64 -8.48 17.77
CA ASP A 108 -12.50 -8.40 19.22
C ASP A 108 -13.39 -9.46 19.90
N VAL A 109 -12.83 -10.22 20.84
CA VAL A 109 -13.58 -11.09 21.75
C VAL A 109 -13.71 -10.37 23.10
N LEU A 110 -14.94 -10.04 23.47
CA LEU A 110 -15.27 -9.15 24.59
C LEU A 110 -16.05 -9.91 25.67
N GLY A 111 -15.84 -9.55 26.93
CA GLY A 111 -16.61 -10.05 28.06
C GLY A 111 -17.95 -9.36 28.20
N ILE A 112 -18.99 -10.11 28.52
CA ILE A 112 -20.31 -9.56 28.83
C ILE A 112 -20.40 -9.23 30.32
N PRO A 113 -20.77 -8.00 30.71
CA PRO A 113 -20.99 -7.63 32.11
C PRO A 113 -22.08 -8.47 32.79
N PRO A 114 -22.09 -8.56 34.14
CA PRO A 114 -23.16 -9.22 34.88
C PRO A 114 -24.55 -8.62 34.56
N PRO A 115 -25.61 -9.44 34.45
CA PRO A 115 -26.96 -8.95 34.16
C PRO A 115 -27.53 -8.09 35.28
N SER A 116 -28.22 -7.01 34.91
CA SER A 116 -29.11 -6.25 35.78
C SER A 116 -30.19 -7.13 36.39
N LYS A 117 -30.46 -6.96 37.69
CA LYS A 117 -31.52 -7.68 38.40
C LYS A 117 -32.69 -6.74 38.67
N ILE A 118 -33.91 -7.19 38.38
CA ILE A 118 -35.12 -6.46 38.80
C ILE A 118 -35.52 -6.98 40.19
N VAL A 119 -35.55 -6.10 41.18
CA VAL A 119 -36.01 -6.41 42.54
C VAL A 119 -37.06 -5.38 42.94
N LYS A 120 -38.31 -5.83 43.15
CA LYS A 120 -39.41 -4.97 43.61
C LYS A 120 -39.56 -3.67 42.80
N ASN A 121 -39.57 -3.78 41.47
CA ASN A 121 -39.65 -2.67 40.49
C ASN A 121 -38.40 -1.76 40.41
N TRP A 122 -37.31 -2.10 41.08
CA TRP A 122 -36.01 -1.45 40.92
C TRP A 122 -35.09 -2.28 40.03
N THR A 123 -34.42 -1.63 39.08
CA THR A 123 -33.31 -2.23 38.33
C THR A 123 -32.02 -2.03 39.14
N LEU A 124 -31.47 -3.13 39.67
CA LEU A 124 -30.16 -3.16 40.31
C LEU A 124 -29.09 -3.54 39.30
N ASP A 125 -28.21 -2.59 39.03
CA ASP A 125 -27.00 -2.79 38.24
C ASP A 125 -25.81 -2.99 39.16
N GLN A 126 -24.98 -3.99 38.84
CA GLN A 126 -23.71 -4.15 39.53
C GLN A 126 -22.73 -3.10 38.99
N VAL A 127 -22.42 -2.10 39.81
CA VAL A 127 -21.42 -1.07 39.48
C VAL A 127 -20.02 -1.70 39.61
N SER A 128 -19.50 -2.22 38.52
CA SER A 128 -18.07 -2.56 38.37
C SER A 128 -17.35 -1.51 37.53
N SER A 129 -16.02 -1.47 37.61
CA SER A 129 -15.14 -0.65 36.74
C SER A 129 -15.35 -0.87 35.23
N THR A 130 -16.12 -1.89 34.86
CA THR A 130 -16.52 -2.28 33.51
C THR A 130 -17.66 -1.45 32.92
N LEU A 131 -18.29 -0.55 33.70
CA LEU A 131 -19.30 0.39 33.17
C LEU A 131 -18.69 1.42 32.20
N SER A 132 -17.41 1.72 32.37
CA SER A 132 -16.66 2.71 31.59
C SER A 132 -15.56 2.10 30.72
N SER A 133 -15.29 0.80 30.84
CA SER A 133 -14.19 0.11 30.15
C SER A 133 -14.61 -1.27 29.63
N LEU A 134 -14.19 -1.59 28.40
CA LEU A 134 -14.40 -2.90 27.79
C LEU A 134 -13.49 -3.96 28.41
N ILE A 135 -14.05 -5.13 28.70
CA ILE A 135 -13.27 -6.33 29.05
C ILE A 135 -12.88 -7.03 27.76
N ARG A 136 -11.62 -6.93 27.34
CA ARG A 136 -11.07 -7.67 26.19
C ARG A 136 -10.57 -9.03 26.68
N ILE A 137 -11.25 -10.09 26.27
CA ILE A 137 -10.90 -11.47 26.66
C ILE A 137 -9.79 -12.02 25.75
N GLY A 138 -9.83 -11.63 24.46
CA GLY A 138 -8.92 -12.17 23.45
C GLY A 138 -9.28 -13.59 23.01
N TYR A 139 -8.42 -14.19 22.20
CA TYR A 139 -8.59 -15.53 21.68
C TYR A 139 -7.26 -16.30 21.66
N PRO A 140 -7.21 -17.58 22.10
CA PRO A 140 -8.32 -18.44 22.56
C PRO A 140 -9.02 -17.94 23.84
N ILE A 141 -10.30 -18.31 24.02
CA ILE A 141 -11.06 -17.96 25.24
C ILE A 141 -10.47 -18.74 26.42
N PRO A 142 -10.01 -18.07 27.50
CA PRO A 142 -9.46 -18.75 28.66
C PRO A 142 -10.55 -19.55 29.39
N VAL A 143 -10.26 -20.82 29.68
CA VAL A 143 -11.13 -21.66 30.53
C VAL A 143 -10.67 -21.49 31.97
N ILE A 144 -11.60 -21.12 32.86
CA ILE A 144 -11.30 -20.90 34.28
C ILE A 144 -10.68 -22.16 34.90
N GLY A 145 -9.47 -22.03 35.46
CA GLY A 145 -8.75 -23.12 36.12
C GLY A 145 -7.95 -24.04 35.19
N GLN A 146 -7.85 -23.73 33.89
CA GLN A 146 -6.99 -24.44 32.94
C GLN A 146 -5.90 -23.51 32.38
N ALA A 147 -4.74 -24.08 32.08
CA ALA A 147 -3.68 -23.39 31.36
C ALA A 147 -4.15 -23.02 29.94
N THR A 148 -3.57 -21.97 29.38
CA THR A 148 -3.79 -21.56 27.99
C THR A 148 -3.53 -22.74 27.05
N PRO A 149 -4.42 -23.03 26.07
CA PRO A 149 -4.20 -24.14 25.16
C PRO A 149 -2.89 -23.96 24.39
N ALA A 150 -2.16 -25.07 24.17
CA ALA A 150 -1.01 -25.05 23.27
C ALA A 150 -1.44 -24.58 21.86
N PRO A 151 -0.55 -23.94 21.06
CA PRO A 151 -0.90 -23.34 19.77
C PRO A 151 -1.62 -24.30 18.79
N GLY A 152 -1.30 -25.60 18.81
CA GLY A 152 -1.95 -26.62 17.97
C GLY A 152 -3.30 -27.14 18.48
N ALA A 153 -3.75 -26.71 19.66
CA ALA A 153 -5.04 -27.10 20.24
C ALA A 153 -6.11 -25.99 20.11
N VAL A 154 -5.76 -24.83 19.56
CA VAL A 154 -6.68 -23.72 19.36
C VAL A 154 -7.57 -24.01 18.16
N LEU A 155 -8.88 -24.12 18.38
CA LEU A 155 -9.84 -24.27 17.29
C LEU A 155 -9.87 -23.00 16.42
N PRO A 156 -9.93 -23.09 15.09
CA PRO A 156 -9.96 -21.89 14.25
C PRO A 156 -11.37 -21.30 14.10
N ILE A 157 -11.43 -19.98 13.97
CA ILE A 157 -12.61 -19.23 13.54
C ILE A 157 -12.61 -19.21 12.02
N GLY A 158 -13.69 -19.70 11.39
CA GLY A 158 -13.88 -19.52 9.96
C GLY A 158 -14.36 -18.09 9.68
N VAL A 159 -13.79 -17.43 8.68
CA VAL A 159 -14.19 -16.08 8.26
C VAL A 159 -14.34 -16.04 6.75
N VAL A 160 -15.43 -15.46 6.28
CA VAL A 160 -15.71 -15.25 4.86
C VAL A 160 -15.97 -13.78 4.63
N PHE A 161 -15.29 -13.17 3.67
CA PHE A 161 -15.44 -11.76 3.32
C PHE A 161 -15.20 -11.57 1.81
N PHE A 162 -15.42 -10.35 1.31
CA PHE A 162 -15.25 -10.02 -0.10
C PHE A 162 -14.12 -9.02 -0.30
N LEU A 163 -13.26 -9.29 -1.28
CA LEU A 163 -12.21 -8.37 -1.67
C LEU A 163 -12.84 -7.21 -2.46
N PRO A 164 -12.59 -5.93 -2.09
CA PRO A 164 -13.20 -4.80 -2.78
C PRO A 164 -12.91 -4.80 -4.28
N ASP A 165 -13.86 -4.35 -5.08
CA ASP A 165 -13.83 -4.32 -6.55
C ASP A 165 -12.62 -3.58 -7.12
N TYR A 166 -12.14 -2.53 -6.44
CA TYR A 166 -10.99 -1.74 -6.87
C TYR A 166 -9.63 -2.39 -6.61
N ILE A 167 -9.56 -3.54 -5.92
CA ILE A 167 -8.28 -4.20 -5.65
C ILE A 167 -7.84 -5.07 -6.84
N ILE A 168 -6.66 -4.79 -7.35
CA ILE A 168 -5.97 -5.61 -8.34
C ILE A 168 -5.21 -6.71 -7.60
N HIS A 169 -5.59 -7.95 -7.83
CA HIS A 169 -4.91 -9.11 -7.27
C HIS A 169 -4.26 -9.93 -8.37
N LEU A 170 -2.93 -9.93 -8.41
CA LEU A 170 -2.15 -10.54 -9.50
C LEU A 170 -1.91 -12.05 -9.32
N ASN A 171 -2.04 -12.57 -8.10
CA ASN A 171 -1.75 -13.98 -7.80
C ASN A 171 -3.00 -14.85 -7.93
N ALA A 172 -2.82 -16.17 -8.12
CA ALA A 172 -3.95 -17.11 -8.14
C ALA A 172 -4.74 -17.12 -6.81
N ASN A 173 -4.04 -17.02 -5.67
CA ASN A 173 -4.65 -16.97 -4.34
C ASN A 173 -4.14 -15.73 -3.56
N PRO A 174 -5.00 -15.05 -2.80
CA PRO A 174 -4.60 -13.99 -1.89
C PRO A 174 -3.85 -14.55 -0.68
N GLU A 175 -3.01 -13.72 -0.08
CA GLU A 175 -2.45 -13.98 1.24
C GLU A 175 -3.24 -13.19 2.27
N VAL A 176 -3.49 -13.79 3.43
CA VAL A 176 -4.18 -13.14 4.54
C VAL A 176 -3.30 -13.24 5.76
N GLY A 177 -3.11 -12.12 6.43
CA GLY A 177 -2.29 -12.04 7.64
C GLY A 177 -3.00 -11.31 8.76
N TRP A 178 -2.45 -11.44 9.96
CA TRP A 178 -2.83 -10.70 11.15
C TRP A 178 -1.71 -9.72 11.55
N TRP A 179 -2.10 -8.60 12.15
CA TRP A 179 -1.18 -7.57 12.61
C TRP A 179 -0.68 -7.93 14.02
N ASP A 180 0.64 -8.03 14.16
CA ASP A 180 1.29 -8.12 15.46
C ASP A 180 1.68 -6.72 15.96
N GLU A 181 1.00 -6.27 17.01
CA GLU A 181 1.21 -4.96 17.60
C GLU A 181 2.56 -4.85 18.34
N GLU A 182 3.09 -5.95 18.88
CA GLU A 182 4.35 -5.93 19.64
C GLU A 182 5.55 -5.78 18.69
N GLU A 183 5.54 -6.56 17.61
CA GLU A 183 6.62 -6.57 16.62
C GLU A 183 6.43 -5.52 15.51
N GLU A 184 5.23 -4.96 15.38
CA GLU A 184 4.80 -4.04 14.30
C GLU A 184 4.98 -4.66 12.90
N ILE A 185 4.53 -5.91 12.76
CA ILE A 185 4.61 -6.67 11.52
C ILE A 185 3.31 -7.40 11.17
N TRP A 186 3.07 -7.62 9.89
CA TRP A 186 2.07 -8.60 9.43
C TRP A 186 2.64 -10.01 9.50
N GLN A 187 1.88 -10.94 10.08
CA GLN A 187 2.21 -12.36 10.15
C GLN A 187 1.11 -13.22 9.52
N THR A 188 1.49 -14.40 9.02
CA THR A 188 0.59 -15.34 8.37
C THR A 188 0.36 -16.61 9.20
N ASP A 189 1.08 -16.79 10.31
CA ASP A 189 0.88 -17.94 11.20
C ASP A 189 -0.52 -17.93 11.81
N GLY A 190 -1.14 -19.10 11.91
CA GLY A 190 -2.50 -19.18 12.44
C GLY A 190 -3.57 -18.64 11.50
N VAL A 191 -3.27 -18.34 10.23
CA VAL A 191 -4.25 -18.18 9.16
C VAL A 191 -4.07 -19.33 8.15
N THR A 192 -5.12 -20.11 7.92
CA THR A 192 -5.10 -21.34 7.12
C THR A 192 -6.33 -21.45 6.22
N ASP A 193 -6.37 -22.48 5.38
CA ASP A 193 -7.49 -22.81 4.49
C ASP A 193 -8.00 -21.63 3.67
N ILE A 194 -7.06 -20.86 3.09
CA ILE A 194 -7.38 -19.70 2.26
C ILE A 194 -7.94 -20.19 0.93
N LEU A 195 -9.21 -19.87 0.68
CA LEU A 195 -9.92 -20.15 -0.57
C LEU A 195 -10.37 -18.83 -1.20
N TYR A 196 -10.13 -18.67 -2.50
CA TYR A 196 -10.52 -17.49 -3.24
C TYR A 196 -11.35 -17.86 -4.47
N GLU A 197 -12.57 -17.35 -4.52
CA GLU A 197 -13.50 -17.52 -5.63
C GLU A 197 -13.47 -16.25 -6.49
N ALA A 198 -12.61 -16.23 -7.52
CA ALA A 198 -12.29 -15.02 -8.30
C ALA A 198 -13.52 -14.32 -8.90
N ASP A 199 -14.48 -15.07 -9.44
CA ASP A 199 -15.69 -14.51 -10.08
C ASP A 199 -16.55 -13.69 -9.11
N SER A 200 -16.59 -14.12 -7.84
CA SER A 200 -17.36 -13.47 -6.77
C SER A 200 -16.51 -12.59 -5.86
N ARG A 201 -15.18 -12.58 -6.07
CA ARG A 201 -14.17 -11.96 -5.20
C ARG A 201 -14.28 -12.37 -3.72
N LYS A 202 -14.79 -13.56 -3.46
CA LYS A 202 -15.02 -14.08 -2.10
C LYS A 202 -13.78 -14.77 -1.57
N VAL A 203 -13.35 -14.38 -0.38
CA VAL A 203 -12.23 -14.95 0.36
C VAL A 203 -12.76 -15.68 1.58
N SER A 204 -12.41 -16.95 1.72
CA SER A 204 -12.71 -17.76 2.91
C SER A 204 -11.40 -18.16 3.58
N ILE A 205 -11.32 -18.00 4.90
CA ILE A 205 -10.15 -18.36 5.71
C ILE A 205 -10.56 -19.08 6.98
N GLN A 206 -9.59 -19.74 7.59
CA GLN A 206 -9.63 -20.15 8.99
C GLN A 206 -8.56 -19.40 9.76
N THR A 207 -8.86 -18.92 10.96
CA THR A 207 -7.87 -18.23 11.79
C THR A 207 -7.93 -18.60 13.27
N THR A 208 -6.78 -18.79 13.89
CA THR A 208 -6.63 -18.91 15.34
C THR A 208 -6.32 -17.58 16.02
N LYS A 209 -6.40 -16.46 15.28
CA LYS A 209 -6.05 -15.11 15.73
C LYS A 209 -7.28 -14.21 15.65
N ALA A 210 -7.93 -13.92 16.78
CA ALA A 210 -8.93 -12.85 16.85
C ALA A 210 -8.21 -11.52 17.11
N LYS A 211 -7.65 -10.95 16.03
CA LYS A 211 -6.88 -9.70 16.01
C LYS A 211 -7.30 -8.87 14.78
N THR A 212 -6.54 -7.82 14.47
CA THR A 212 -6.59 -7.15 13.17
C THR A 212 -6.03 -8.07 12.10
N LEU A 213 -6.80 -8.29 11.05
CA LEU A 213 -6.49 -9.13 9.90
C LEU A 213 -6.67 -8.32 8.62
N ALA A 214 -5.99 -8.74 7.54
CA ALA A 214 -6.11 -8.12 6.22
C ALA A 214 -5.69 -9.10 5.13
N VAL A 215 -6.18 -8.86 3.91
CA VAL A 215 -5.47 -9.36 2.73
C VAL A 215 -4.17 -8.59 2.63
N ILE A 216 -3.06 -9.29 2.51
CA ILE A 216 -1.72 -8.71 2.49
C ILE A 216 -1.00 -9.07 1.19
N HIS A 217 -0.04 -8.24 0.82
CA HIS A 217 0.90 -8.53 -0.25
C HIS A 217 2.27 -7.96 0.09
N ASN A 218 3.29 -8.49 -0.58
CA ASN A 218 4.64 -7.94 -0.46
C ASN A 218 4.70 -6.60 -1.22
N ARG A 219 5.03 -5.51 -0.51
CA ARG A 219 5.07 -4.15 -1.06
C ARG A 219 6.22 -3.92 -2.02
N VAL A 220 7.27 -4.73 -1.96
CA VAL A 220 8.43 -4.62 -2.85
C VAL A 220 8.33 -5.48 -4.11
N ARG A 221 7.13 -6.01 -4.43
CA ARG A 221 6.88 -6.84 -5.63
C ARG A 221 7.20 -6.17 -6.96
N GLN A 222 7.19 -4.84 -7.01
CA GLN A 222 7.51 -4.06 -8.22
C GLN A 222 8.98 -3.62 -8.27
N PHE A 223 9.79 -3.99 -7.28
CA PHE A 223 11.18 -3.56 -7.17
C PHE A 223 12.16 -4.76 -7.15
N PRO A 224 13.42 -4.54 -7.52
CA PRO A 224 13.94 -3.34 -8.20
C PRO A 224 13.34 -3.19 -9.60
N TYR A 225 13.25 -1.96 -10.10
CA TYR A 225 12.89 -1.71 -11.49
C TYR A 225 13.94 -2.33 -12.42
N LEU A 226 13.50 -2.82 -13.57
CA LEU A 226 14.38 -3.45 -14.55
C LEU A 226 14.93 -2.43 -15.57
N SER A 227 14.13 -1.43 -15.92
CA SER A 227 14.54 -0.29 -16.74
C SER A 227 13.47 0.80 -16.71
N TRP A 228 13.85 2.01 -17.07
CA TRP A 228 12.90 3.09 -17.32
C TRP A 228 13.39 4.03 -18.41
N ASN A 229 12.45 4.67 -19.10
CA ASN A 229 12.75 5.79 -19.98
C ASN A 229 11.59 6.80 -19.98
N ILE A 230 11.91 8.05 -20.28
CA ILE A 230 10.97 9.15 -20.47
C ILE A 230 11.26 9.71 -21.86
N ARG A 231 10.28 9.62 -22.76
CA ARG A 231 10.42 10.04 -24.16
C ARG A 231 9.50 11.23 -24.44
N PRO A 232 10.00 12.32 -25.05
CA PRO A 232 9.16 13.44 -25.46
C PRO A 232 8.16 12.99 -26.53
N ILE A 233 6.93 13.50 -26.40
CA ILE A 233 5.90 13.45 -27.45
C ILE A 233 5.56 14.85 -27.96
N SER A 234 5.87 15.88 -27.18
CA SER A 234 5.83 17.30 -27.55
C SER A 234 6.77 18.09 -26.62
N GLU A 235 6.87 19.40 -26.78
CA GLU A 235 7.64 20.27 -25.86
C GLU A 235 7.06 20.34 -24.44
N GLN A 236 5.80 19.93 -24.24
CA GLN A 236 5.08 20.01 -22.97
C GLN A 236 4.47 18.65 -22.56
N GLY A 237 4.93 17.57 -23.17
CA GLY A 237 4.40 16.24 -22.93
C GLY A 237 5.43 15.15 -23.20
N ALA A 238 5.41 14.12 -22.36
CA ALA A 238 6.26 12.96 -22.48
C ALA A 238 5.49 11.68 -22.14
N VAL A 239 6.06 10.55 -22.53
CA VAL A 239 5.60 9.22 -22.12
C VAL A 239 6.74 8.54 -21.38
N MET A 240 6.48 8.12 -20.15
CA MET A 240 7.36 7.26 -19.38
C MET A 240 7.01 5.80 -19.62
N THR A 241 8.03 4.98 -19.88
CA THR A 241 7.93 3.53 -19.79
C THR A 241 8.73 3.08 -18.58
N LEU A 242 8.08 2.42 -17.63
CA LEU A 242 8.69 1.85 -16.43
C LEU A 242 8.50 0.33 -16.46
N VAL A 243 9.59 -0.42 -16.48
CA VAL A 243 9.58 -1.88 -16.49
C VAL A 243 9.92 -2.37 -15.08
N THR A 244 9.02 -3.13 -14.49
CA THR A 244 9.18 -3.77 -13.18
C THR A 244 9.31 -5.30 -13.35
N PRO A 245 9.62 -6.07 -12.29
CA PRO A 245 9.66 -7.53 -12.37
C PRO A 245 8.33 -8.19 -12.75
N LEU A 246 7.19 -7.52 -12.46
CA LEU A 246 5.86 -8.09 -12.69
C LEU A 246 5.08 -7.42 -13.82
N LEU A 247 5.31 -6.13 -14.07
CA LEU A 247 4.47 -5.32 -14.95
C LEU A 247 5.32 -4.32 -15.74
N THR A 248 4.78 -3.86 -16.86
CA THR A 248 5.34 -2.72 -17.60
C THR A 248 4.30 -1.62 -17.64
N PHE A 249 4.67 -0.46 -17.11
CA PHE A 249 3.82 0.71 -17.05
C PHE A 249 4.19 1.68 -18.16
N THR A 250 3.17 2.20 -18.82
CA THR A 250 3.27 3.33 -19.74
C THR A 250 2.45 4.47 -19.17
N ILE A 251 3.11 5.57 -18.81
CA ILE A 251 2.52 6.71 -18.14
C ILE A 251 2.70 7.93 -19.04
N GLU A 252 1.60 8.57 -19.42
CA GLU A 252 1.63 9.88 -20.07
C GLU A 252 1.86 10.96 -19.02
N ILE A 253 2.71 11.92 -19.34
CA ILE A 253 3.08 13.05 -18.50
C ILE A 253 2.77 14.32 -19.27
N GLY A 254 1.93 15.18 -18.70
CA GLY A 254 1.66 16.52 -19.20
C GLY A 254 1.93 17.59 -18.15
N ILE A 255 1.27 18.74 -18.29
CA ILE A 255 1.50 19.92 -17.45
C ILE A 255 0.84 19.73 -16.08
N GLY A 256 1.62 19.28 -15.09
CA GLY A 256 1.15 19.07 -13.72
C GLY A 256 0.31 17.81 -13.50
N TRP A 257 0.20 16.93 -14.50
CA TRP A 257 -0.57 15.70 -14.44
C TRP A 257 0.17 14.51 -15.06
N CYS A 258 -0.20 13.32 -14.58
CA CYS A 258 0.12 12.03 -15.17
C CYS A 258 -1.16 11.22 -15.40
N LYS A 259 -1.09 10.32 -16.37
CA LYS A 259 -2.18 9.40 -16.72
C LYS A 259 -1.62 8.03 -17.08
N LEU A 260 -2.28 6.96 -16.65
CA LEU A 260 -1.89 5.61 -17.02
C LEU A 260 -2.40 5.27 -18.42
N LEU A 261 -1.50 4.85 -19.31
CA LEU A 261 -1.85 4.32 -20.62
C LEU A 261 -1.85 2.78 -20.61
N ALA A 262 -0.88 2.17 -19.94
CA ALA A 262 -0.77 0.73 -19.80
C ALA A 262 -0.09 0.35 -18.46
N PRO A 263 -0.38 -0.82 -17.88
CA PRO A 263 -1.39 -1.79 -18.32
C PRO A 263 -2.81 -1.29 -17.99
N VAL A 264 -3.81 -1.85 -18.67
CA VAL A 264 -5.22 -1.56 -18.39
C VAL A 264 -5.72 -2.55 -17.34
N PHE A 265 -6.19 -2.03 -16.21
CA PHE A 265 -6.81 -2.82 -15.15
C PHE A 265 -8.32 -2.64 -15.15
N SER A 266 -9.08 -3.73 -15.20
CA SER A 266 -10.54 -3.69 -15.19
C SER A 266 -11.11 -3.05 -13.92
N GLU A 267 -10.43 -3.27 -12.81
CA GLU A 267 -10.73 -2.82 -11.45
C GLU A 267 -10.50 -1.32 -11.25
N CYS A 268 -9.78 -0.67 -12.16
CA CYS A 268 -9.33 0.72 -12.00
C CYS A 268 -9.70 1.61 -13.20
N THR A 269 -10.57 1.15 -14.09
CA THR A 269 -10.93 1.85 -15.34
C THR A 269 -11.39 3.29 -15.11
N SER A 270 -12.17 3.53 -14.05
CA SER A 270 -12.74 4.85 -13.73
C SER A 270 -11.69 5.91 -13.46
N PHE A 271 -10.61 5.57 -12.75
CA PHE A 271 -9.60 6.55 -12.33
C PHE A 271 -8.26 6.41 -13.05
N ALA A 272 -7.97 5.29 -13.72
CA ALA A 272 -6.75 5.10 -14.50
C ALA A 272 -6.70 6.04 -15.72
N ALA A 273 -7.88 6.41 -16.25
CA ALA A 273 -8.02 7.33 -17.37
C ALA A 273 -8.00 8.82 -16.98
N GLU A 274 -8.01 9.14 -15.69
CA GLU A 274 -8.00 10.52 -15.20
C GLU A 274 -6.60 11.14 -15.23
N GLU A 275 -6.52 12.40 -15.63
CA GLU A 275 -5.33 13.23 -15.49
C GLU A 275 -5.23 13.74 -14.04
N VAL A 276 -4.24 13.26 -13.30
CA VAL A 276 -4.05 13.63 -11.89
C VAL A 276 -2.58 13.87 -11.57
N PRO A 277 -2.24 14.61 -10.51
CA PRO A 277 -0.85 14.83 -10.12
C PRO A 277 -0.10 13.51 -9.86
N PRO A 278 1.22 13.43 -10.13
CA PRO A 278 2.01 12.19 -10.06
C PRO A 278 1.81 11.41 -8.77
N LYS A 279 1.98 12.08 -7.62
CA LYS A 279 1.84 11.45 -6.29
C LYS A 279 0.42 10.97 -6.00
N VAL A 280 -0.60 11.62 -6.56
CA VAL A 280 -2.00 11.20 -6.39
C VAL A 280 -2.23 9.91 -7.17
N MET A 281 -1.76 9.84 -8.43
CA MET A 281 -1.81 8.64 -9.25
C MET A 281 -1.15 7.44 -8.55
N LEU A 282 0.10 7.60 -8.09
CA LEU A 282 0.86 6.53 -7.44
C LEU A 282 0.21 6.07 -6.13
N LYS A 283 -0.37 7.00 -5.35
CA LYS A 283 -1.15 6.64 -4.15
C LYS A 283 -2.42 5.86 -4.49
N ARG A 284 -3.10 6.19 -5.59
CA ARG A 284 -4.27 5.43 -6.06
C ARG A 284 -3.87 4.01 -6.46
N PHE A 285 -2.76 3.82 -7.19
CA PHE A 285 -2.25 2.48 -7.50
C PHE A 285 -1.90 1.70 -6.24
N SER A 286 -1.20 2.32 -5.29
CA SER A 286 -0.87 1.66 -4.03
C SER A 286 -2.10 1.19 -3.27
N LYS A 287 -3.19 1.97 -3.28
CA LYS A 287 -4.48 1.58 -2.66
C LYS A 287 -5.15 0.41 -3.37
N CYS A 288 -4.90 0.26 -4.67
CA CYS A 288 -5.46 -0.82 -5.49
C CYS A 288 -4.56 -2.07 -5.50
N GLY A 289 -3.48 -2.11 -4.73
CA GLY A 289 -2.58 -3.27 -4.66
C GLY A 289 -1.40 -3.23 -5.63
N ILE A 290 -1.17 -2.11 -6.33
CA ILE A 290 0.02 -1.88 -7.16
C ILE A 290 0.90 -0.81 -6.50
N HIS A 291 1.88 -1.25 -5.71
CA HIS A 291 2.73 -0.33 -4.97
C HIS A 291 3.94 0.13 -5.80
N LEU A 292 4.01 1.43 -6.07
CA LEU A 292 5.09 2.11 -6.82
C LEU A 292 5.60 3.36 -6.05
N LEU A 293 5.49 3.36 -4.72
CA LEU A 293 5.95 4.44 -3.85
C LEU A 293 6.95 3.91 -2.81
N PRO A 294 8.14 3.48 -3.26
CA PRO A 294 9.12 2.92 -2.36
C PRO A 294 9.62 3.96 -1.34
N SER A 295 9.99 3.47 -0.17
CA SER A 295 10.65 4.20 0.91
C SER A 295 12.03 3.61 1.19
N ASP A 296 12.91 4.32 1.90
CA ASP A 296 14.27 3.82 2.14
C ASP A 296 14.30 2.44 2.84
N ASP A 297 13.39 2.20 3.79
CA ASP A 297 13.25 0.88 4.45
C ASP A 297 12.95 -0.26 3.46
N ASP A 298 12.32 0.03 2.31
CA ASP A 298 12.05 -0.98 1.28
C ASP A 298 13.33 -1.47 0.60
N ALA A 299 14.39 -0.66 0.61
CA ALA A 299 15.67 -1.02 0.02
C ALA A 299 16.33 -2.18 0.76
N GLU A 300 16.10 -2.32 2.07
CA GLU A 300 16.63 -3.44 2.88
C GLU A 300 16.07 -4.79 2.40
N HIS A 301 14.80 -4.81 1.97
CA HIS A 301 14.13 -6.03 1.52
C HIS A 301 14.56 -6.49 0.12
N ILE A 302 15.13 -5.59 -0.70
CA ILE A 302 15.63 -5.88 -2.05
C ILE A 302 17.15 -5.76 -2.17
N LYS A 303 17.85 -5.40 -1.08
CA LYS A 303 19.30 -5.14 -1.04
C LYS A 303 19.74 -4.06 -2.03
N ALA A 304 18.95 -3.00 -2.19
CA ALA A 304 19.28 -1.88 -3.04
C ALA A 304 20.13 -0.83 -2.31
N THR A 305 21.01 -0.15 -3.05
CA THR A 305 21.78 0.99 -2.53
C THR A 305 20.94 2.25 -2.64
N VAL A 306 20.48 2.76 -1.50
CA VAL A 306 19.78 4.04 -1.43
C VAL A 306 20.75 5.17 -1.77
N LYS A 307 20.41 5.97 -2.79
CA LYS A 307 21.20 7.14 -3.17
C LYS A 307 21.05 8.26 -2.15
N ASP A 308 22.03 9.15 -2.10
CA ASP A 308 21.90 10.37 -1.30
C ASP A 308 20.66 11.17 -1.73
N GLY A 309 19.84 11.59 -0.76
CA GLY A 309 18.54 12.19 -1.04
C GLY A 309 18.63 13.56 -1.72
N GLU A 310 19.68 14.35 -1.43
CA GLU A 310 19.90 15.63 -2.09
C GLU A 310 20.38 15.40 -3.53
N LEU A 311 21.29 14.46 -3.74
CA LEU A 311 21.75 14.07 -5.06
C LEU A 311 20.61 13.52 -5.93
N GLU A 312 19.81 12.60 -5.42
CA GLU A 312 18.73 11.97 -6.19
C GLU A 312 17.67 13.02 -6.57
N ARG A 313 17.34 13.93 -5.65
CA ARG A 313 16.41 15.04 -5.91
C ARG A 313 16.99 16.02 -6.94
N PHE A 314 18.26 16.38 -6.81
CA PHE A 314 18.95 17.25 -7.76
C PHE A 314 18.99 16.62 -9.15
N THR A 315 19.40 15.35 -9.26
CA THR A 315 19.44 14.58 -10.51
C THR A 315 18.07 14.53 -11.17
N CYS A 316 17.00 14.26 -10.41
CA CYS A 316 15.63 14.23 -10.94
C CYS A 316 15.19 15.60 -11.47
N LEU A 317 15.57 16.70 -10.82
CA LEU A 317 15.26 18.05 -11.27
C LEU A 317 16.04 18.43 -12.51
N ASP A 318 17.35 18.19 -12.48
CA ASP A 318 18.26 18.56 -13.54
C ASP A 318 17.94 17.78 -14.84
N MET A 319 17.74 16.46 -14.75
CA MET A 319 17.33 15.66 -15.92
C MET A 319 15.95 16.06 -16.47
N ALA A 320 15.02 16.51 -15.61
CA ALA A 320 13.68 16.89 -16.04
C ALA A 320 13.70 18.10 -17.01
N PHE A 321 14.72 18.98 -16.91
CA PHE A 321 14.90 20.05 -17.89
C PHE A 321 15.15 19.51 -19.30
N ALA A 322 15.76 18.33 -19.45
CA ALA A 322 16.01 17.71 -20.75
C ALA A 322 14.74 17.11 -21.39
N ALA A 323 13.69 16.85 -20.61
CA ALA A 323 12.52 16.10 -21.07
C ALA A 323 11.83 16.64 -22.34
N PRO A 324 11.79 17.97 -22.63
CA PRO A 324 11.19 18.49 -23.86
C PRO A 324 11.90 18.09 -25.16
N ALA A 325 13.19 17.76 -25.12
CA ALA A 325 14.01 17.55 -26.32
C ALA A 325 14.81 16.24 -26.31
N PHE A 326 14.80 15.50 -25.20
CA PHE A 326 15.64 14.32 -25.03
C PHE A 326 14.82 13.14 -24.51
N THR A 327 15.05 11.97 -25.07
CA THR A 327 14.72 10.73 -24.37
C THR A 327 15.73 10.52 -23.25
N ILE A 328 15.22 10.40 -22.03
CA ILE A 328 15.98 10.18 -20.80
C ILE A 328 15.81 8.71 -20.41
N ALA A 329 16.86 8.00 -20.01
CA ALA A 329 16.74 6.61 -19.61
C ALA A 329 17.74 6.16 -18.54
N SER A 330 17.37 5.05 -17.89
CA SER A 330 18.20 4.28 -16.95
C SER A 330 19.52 3.82 -17.57
N SER A 331 20.55 3.68 -16.73
CA SER A 331 21.84 3.07 -17.04
C SER A 331 22.04 1.84 -16.18
N LYS A 332 22.32 0.66 -16.76
CA LYS A 332 22.41 -0.59 -15.97
C LYS A 332 23.40 -0.53 -14.80
N TRP A 333 24.36 0.40 -14.89
CA TRP A 333 25.42 0.61 -13.92
C TRP A 333 24.97 1.26 -12.63
N ASN A 334 23.83 1.97 -12.58
CA ASN A 334 23.37 2.66 -11.35
C ASN A 334 23.23 1.74 -10.15
N ILE A 335 22.87 0.46 -10.39
CA ILE A 335 22.76 -0.59 -9.38
C ILE A 335 24.11 -0.86 -8.69
N SER A 336 25.21 -0.77 -9.44
CA SER A 336 26.57 -1.00 -8.95
C SER A 336 27.26 0.25 -8.41
N LEU A 337 26.66 1.42 -8.57
CA LEU A 337 27.24 2.69 -8.12
C LEU A 337 26.97 2.96 -6.65
N ASP A 338 27.94 3.63 -6.03
CA ASP A 338 27.80 4.15 -4.68
C ASP A 338 26.64 5.15 -4.57
N LYS A 339 26.25 5.44 -3.33
CA LYS A 339 25.14 6.34 -3.00
C LYS A 339 25.32 7.78 -3.55
N ASP A 340 26.56 8.19 -3.80
CA ASP A 340 26.94 9.56 -4.19
C ASP A 340 27.07 9.75 -5.71
N HIS A 341 26.64 8.76 -6.51
CA HIS A 341 26.69 8.80 -7.97
C HIS A 341 25.37 8.34 -8.58
N CYS A 342 24.91 9.08 -9.59
CA CYS A 342 23.79 8.71 -10.47
C CYS A 342 24.20 8.87 -11.94
N LEU A 343 23.77 7.95 -12.80
CA LEU A 343 23.98 8.01 -14.24
C LEU A 343 22.64 8.17 -14.96
N VAL A 344 22.64 8.97 -16.02
CA VAL A 344 21.48 9.17 -16.88
C VAL A 344 21.90 9.08 -18.34
N ARG A 345 21.20 8.27 -19.13
CA ARG A 345 21.40 8.23 -20.58
C ARG A 345 20.48 9.25 -21.26
N LEU A 346 21.02 10.02 -22.19
CA LEU A 346 20.31 11.00 -22.99
C LEU A 346 20.43 10.70 -24.48
N LEU A 347 19.29 10.76 -25.17
CA LEU A 347 19.22 10.70 -26.62
C LEU A 347 18.43 11.90 -27.14
N GLU A 348 19.05 12.71 -27.99
CA GLU A 348 18.39 13.84 -28.63
C GLU A 348 17.23 13.40 -29.53
N VAL A 349 16.09 14.06 -29.37
CA VAL A 349 14.87 13.87 -30.17
C VAL A 349 14.41 15.23 -30.68
N PRO A 350 15.00 15.73 -31.80
CA PRO A 350 14.61 17.01 -32.37
C PRO A 350 13.16 16.98 -32.90
N ASP A 351 12.70 15.84 -33.44
CA ASP A 351 11.32 15.62 -33.89
C ASP A 351 10.71 14.37 -33.21
N PRO A 352 9.65 14.53 -32.39
CA PRO A 352 9.00 13.43 -31.68
C PRO A 352 8.10 12.53 -32.56
N VAL A 353 7.91 12.83 -33.84
CA VAL A 353 7.04 12.02 -34.74
C VAL A 353 7.64 10.63 -35.05
N ALA A 354 8.98 10.52 -35.15
CA ALA A 354 9.68 9.25 -35.40
C ALA A 354 11.01 9.18 -34.63
N PRO A 355 10.97 9.11 -33.29
CA PRO A 355 12.16 9.24 -32.47
C PRO A 355 13.08 8.02 -32.64
N PRO A 356 14.42 8.22 -32.70
CA PRO A 356 15.36 7.12 -32.69
C PRO A 356 15.24 6.32 -31.38
N THR A 357 15.45 5.01 -31.45
CA THR A 357 15.47 4.16 -30.25
C THR A 357 16.84 4.20 -29.58
N LEU A 358 16.87 4.32 -28.24
CA LEU A 358 18.09 4.29 -27.41
C LEU A 358 19.06 3.18 -27.77
N GLU A 359 18.57 1.95 -27.93
CA GLU A 359 19.41 0.77 -28.17
C GLU A 359 20.07 0.71 -29.56
N LYS A 360 19.51 1.44 -30.54
CA LYS A 360 20.04 1.46 -31.91
C LYS A 360 20.82 2.74 -32.22
N SER A 361 20.74 3.74 -31.34
CA SER A 361 21.39 5.02 -31.54
C SER A 361 22.87 4.96 -31.14
N LYS A 362 23.74 5.50 -31.99
CA LYS A 362 25.17 5.65 -31.70
C LYS A 362 25.52 6.98 -31.02
N VAL A 363 24.54 7.89 -30.89
CA VAL A 363 24.74 9.24 -30.36
C VAL A 363 24.15 9.41 -28.96
N VAL A 364 23.91 8.30 -28.26
CA VAL A 364 23.49 8.33 -26.85
C VAL A 364 24.63 8.91 -26.03
N LYS A 365 24.33 9.95 -25.26
CA LYS A 365 25.25 10.55 -24.31
C LYS A 365 24.93 10.03 -22.92
N THR A 366 25.91 9.97 -22.04
CA THR A 366 25.67 9.65 -20.63
C THR A 366 26.11 10.81 -19.76
N LEU A 367 25.31 11.11 -18.75
CA LEU A 367 25.62 12.10 -17.72
C LEU A 367 25.95 11.38 -16.42
N ASN A 368 27.06 11.78 -15.80
CA ASN A 368 27.38 11.46 -14.42
C ASN A 368 26.97 12.62 -13.52
N TYR A 369 26.20 12.29 -12.49
CA TYR A 369 25.76 13.18 -11.44
C TYR A 369 26.46 12.84 -10.13
N THR A 370 27.06 13.86 -9.54
CA THR A 370 27.55 13.87 -8.16
C THR A 370 27.06 15.12 -7.45
N ILE A 371 27.36 15.27 -6.15
CA ILE A 371 27.04 16.50 -5.41
C ILE A 371 27.72 17.75 -6.00
N LYS A 372 28.74 17.58 -6.85
CA LYS A 372 29.42 18.67 -7.57
C LYS A 372 28.66 19.16 -8.80
N GLY A 373 27.67 18.40 -9.26
CA GLY A 373 26.86 18.70 -10.45
C GLY A 373 26.87 17.57 -11.48
N SER A 374 26.61 17.91 -12.74
CA SER A 374 26.54 16.99 -13.88
C SER A 374 27.77 17.11 -14.78
N ALA A 375 28.29 15.99 -15.27
CA ALA A 375 29.35 15.92 -16.28
C ALA A 375 28.96 14.92 -17.38
N LEU A 376 29.37 15.20 -18.63
CA LEU A 376 29.26 14.19 -19.69
C LEU A 376 30.30 13.11 -19.46
N ALA A 377 29.89 11.86 -19.68
CA ALA A 377 30.72 10.69 -19.54
C ALA A 377 30.55 9.77 -20.76
N GLU A 378 31.65 9.14 -21.17
CA GLU A 378 31.64 8.03 -22.10
C GLU A 378 31.67 6.71 -21.32
N LEU A 379 30.69 5.85 -21.59
CA LEU A 379 30.60 4.51 -21.01
C LEU A 379 29.79 3.58 -21.91
N SER A 380 30.05 2.28 -21.80
CA SER A 380 29.37 1.25 -22.59
C SER A 380 28.33 0.51 -21.75
N GLU A 381 27.07 0.54 -22.18
CA GLU A 381 25.99 -0.27 -21.61
C GLU A 381 26.13 -1.76 -21.95
N LYS A 382 27.03 -2.14 -22.86
CA LYS A 382 27.27 -3.54 -23.26
C LYS A 382 28.53 -4.13 -22.64
N ALA A 383 29.36 -3.32 -21.99
CA ALA A 383 30.55 -3.82 -21.32
C ALA A 383 30.20 -4.71 -20.12
N ASP A 384 31.10 -5.63 -19.77
CA ASP A 384 30.93 -6.55 -18.64
C ASP A 384 31.30 -5.90 -17.31
N SER A 385 32.14 -4.86 -17.33
CA SER A 385 32.57 -4.11 -16.16
C SER A 385 32.32 -2.61 -16.30
N TYR A 386 32.08 -1.96 -15.16
CA TYR A 386 31.91 -0.52 -15.10
C TYR A 386 33.26 0.17 -15.35
N SER A 387 33.27 1.10 -16.30
CA SER A 387 34.39 1.99 -16.56
C SER A 387 33.82 3.25 -17.19
N GLU A 388 34.10 4.39 -16.56
CA GLU A 388 33.67 5.69 -17.04
C GLU A 388 34.87 6.57 -17.39
N VAL A 389 34.71 7.38 -18.43
CA VAL A 389 35.64 8.44 -18.79
C VAL A 389 34.85 9.74 -18.87
N LEU A 390 35.15 10.68 -17.98
CA LEU A 390 34.53 12.00 -18.01
C LEU A 390 35.03 12.79 -19.22
N LEU A 391 34.09 13.29 -20.02
CA LEU A 391 34.34 14.12 -21.20
C LEU A 391 34.34 15.61 -20.86
N THR A 392 33.68 15.99 -19.76
CA THR A 392 33.63 17.38 -19.27
C THR A 392 33.93 17.44 -17.78
N GLU A 393 34.23 18.64 -17.29
CA GLU A 393 34.19 18.92 -15.85
C GLU A 393 32.74 18.85 -15.34
N HIS A 394 32.59 18.82 -14.02
CA HIS A 394 31.27 18.89 -13.39
C HIS A 394 30.73 20.31 -13.45
N HIS A 395 29.51 20.46 -13.93
CA HIS A 395 28.80 21.72 -13.99
C HIS A 395 27.57 21.68 -13.08
N ALA A 396 27.30 22.78 -12.38
CA ALA A 396 26.11 22.91 -11.53
C ALA A 396 24.78 22.98 -12.30
N SER A 397 24.83 23.07 -13.63
CA SER A 397 23.66 23.20 -14.50
C SER A 397 23.79 22.27 -15.69
N LEU A 398 22.74 21.49 -15.96
CA LEU A 398 22.65 20.62 -17.13
C LEU A 398 22.96 21.36 -18.44
N LEU A 399 22.39 22.55 -18.60
CA LEU A 399 22.53 23.34 -19.82
C LEU A 399 24.00 23.62 -20.15
N LEU A 400 24.83 23.88 -19.14
CA LEU A 400 26.27 24.07 -19.32
C LEU A 400 26.98 22.79 -19.73
N ALA A 401 26.61 21.65 -19.13
CA ALA A 401 27.17 20.35 -19.49
C ALA A 401 26.81 19.95 -20.93
N LEU A 402 25.60 20.29 -21.40
CA LEU A 402 25.14 19.99 -22.77
C LEU A 402 25.67 20.97 -23.82
N LYS A 403 25.98 22.22 -23.44
CA LYS A 403 26.38 23.28 -24.37
C LYS A 403 27.60 22.88 -25.20
N GLY A 404 27.49 23.01 -26.53
CA GLY A 404 28.54 22.63 -27.48
C GLY A 404 28.61 21.14 -27.80
N ASN A 405 27.84 20.29 -27.10
CA ASN A 405 27.78 18.84 -27.31
C ASN A 405 26.46 18.38 -27.95
N VAL A 406 25.43 19.22 -27.97
CA VAL A 406 24.08 18.92 -28.48
C VAL A 406 23.65 19.95 -29.54
N LEU A 407 22.55 19.69 -30.26
CA LEU A 407 21.98 20.65 -31.21
C LEU A 407 21.43 21.90 -30.52
N ASP A 408 21.65 23.08 -31.12
CA ASP A 408 21.15 24.36 -30.60
C ASP A 408 19.62 24.39 -30.49
N GLU A 409 18.92 23.73 -31.41
CA GLU A 409 17.46 23.60 -31.35
C GLU A 409 17.01 22.83 -30.10
N SER A 410 17.72 21.76 -29.74
CA SER A 410 17.46 20.99 -28.53
C SER A 410 17.67 21.84 -27.28
N LEU A 411 18.73 22.67 -27.23
CA LEU A 411 18.98 23.60 -26.12
C LEU A 411 17.88 24.65 -25.99
N GLN A 412 17.41 25.21 -27.10
CA GLN A 412 16.32 26.20 -27.07
C GLN A 412 15.02 25.61 -26.50
N LYS A 413 14.72 24.34 -26.80
CA LYS A 413 13.56 23.64 -26.23
C LYS A 413 13.71 23.41 -24.73
N VAL A 414 14.91 23.09 -24.25
CA VAL A 414 15.22 22.97 -22.82
C VAL A 414 15.04 24.32 -22.11
N GLU A 415 15.58 25.41 -22.68
CA GLU A 415 15.50 26.76 -22.09
C GLU A 415 14.07 27.30 -22.04
N LYS A 416 13.25 27.00 -23.05
CA LYS A 416 11.84 27.43 -23.15
C LYS A 416 10.85 26.43 -22.53
N GLY A 417 11.36 25.38 -21.88
CA GLY A 417 10.55 24.33 -21.29
C GLY A 417 9.52 24.86 -20.30
N ASN A 418 8.32 24.27 -20.29
CA ASN A 418 7.27 24.66 -19.37
C ASN A 418 7.61 24.21 -17.93
N ALA A 419 7.66 25.14 -16.98
CA ALA A 419 8.05 24.84 -15.60
C ALA A 419 7.16 23.79 -14.91
N ALA A 420 5.84 23.80 -15.15
CA ALA A 420 4.92 22.84 -14.55
C ALA A 420 5.04 21.43 -15.17
N PHE A 421 5.41 21.34 -16.45
CA PHE A 421 5.77 20.07 -17.07
C PHE A 421 7.09 19.53 -16.48
N THR A 422 8.13 20.36 -16.39
CA THR A 422 9.41 20.00 -15.77
C THR A 422 9.23 19.54 -14.32
N GLU A 423 8.44 20.26 -13.53
CA GLU A 423 8.12 19.85 -12.15
C GLU A 423 7.39 18.51 -12.10
N CYS A 424 6.44 18.26 -13.03
CA CYS A 424 5.70 17.00 -13.10
C CYS A 424 6.62 15.81 -13.37
N VAL A 425 7.55 15.95 -14.33
CA VAL A 425 8.57 14.92 -14.64
C VAL A 425 9.45 14.66 -13.42
N LYS A 426 9.97 15.72 -12.78
CA LYS A 426 10.78 15.62 -11.56
C LYS A 426 10.02 14.94 -10.43
N ASP A 427 8.78 15.36 -10.16
CA ASP A 427 7.96 14.82 -9.07
C ASP A 427 7.62 13.35 -9.27
N LEU A 428 7.33 12.94 -10.52
CA LEU A 428 7.11 11.53 -10.85
C LEU A 428 8.39 10.71 -10.65
N ALA A 429 9.51 11.14 -11.24
CA ALA A 429 10.79 10.43 -11.15
C ALA A 429 11.26 10.29 -9.70
N TYR A 430 11.17 11.37 -8.91
CA TYR A 430 11.58 11.35 -7.51
C TYR A 430 10.61 10.54 -6.63
N ALA A 431 9.30 10.58 -6.90
CA ALA A 431 8.33 9.75 -6.16
C ALA A 431 8.52 8.25 -6.44
N LEU A 432 8.93 7.90 -7.67
CA LEU A 432 9.29 6.53 -8.03
C LEU A 432 10.65 6.11 -7.49
N ARG A 433 11.50 7.05 -7.06
CA ARG A 433 12.89 6.82 -6.61
C ARG A 433 13.72 6.05 -7.65
N LEU A 434 13.70 6.54 -8.89
CA LEU A 434 14.25 5.84 -10.05
C LEU A 434 15.71 5.40 -9.91
N PHE A 435 16.53 6.15 -9.16
CA PHE A 435 17.96 5.87 -9.01
C PHE A 435 18.28 5.02 -7.78
N SER A 436 17.45 5.09 -6.74
CA SER A 436 17.59 4.21 -5.56
C SER A 436 16.97 2.83 -5.79
N PHE A 437 15.90 2.73 -6.59
CA PHE A 437 15.14 1.50 -6.80
C PHE A 437 15.21 0.95 -8.22
N GLY A 438 15.97 1.58 -9.11
CA GLY A 438 16.16 1.15 -10.48
C GLY A 438 17.60 1.35 -10.98
N PRO A 439 17.90 0.81 -12.17
CA PRO A 439 19.08 1.22 -12.93
C PRO A 439 18.91 2.64 -13.47
#